data_AF-A0A158AMY2-F1
#
_entry.id   AF-A0A158AMY2-F1
#
_cell.length_a   1.000
_cell.length_b   1.000
_cell.length_c   1.000
_cell.angle_alpha   90.00
_cell.angle_beta   90.00
_cell.angle_gamma   90.00
#
_symmetry.space_group_name_H-M   'P 1'
#
loop_
_entity.id
_entity.type
_entity.pdbx_description
1 polymer ?
#
loop_
_entity_poly.entity_id
_entity_poly.type
_entity_poly.pdbx_seq_one_letter_code
_entity_poly.pdbx_strand_id
1 'polypeptide(L)'
;MNTSDLEGPALDYWVARGLHEFIREIHFTDSGETLSIRGNDRGKPWDGRFLPSTSWEAASVVLERACKLEMQDHGRGEVVCAVTFGKDGESVEGRGPSLRIALLRAFVRHAFGDTVEDEYLRRPQSLLGARAEPIGESSAIASVEDVPSPGRHIGDISPVPRV
;
A
#
# COMPACT_ATOMS: atom_id res chain seq x y z
N MET A 1 -6.27 8.21 -15.17
CA MET A 1 -4.95 8.87 -15.20
C MET A 1 -3.99 8.07 -16.05
N ASN A 2 -3.17 8.71 -16.89
CA ASN A 2 -2.13 8.00 -17.65
C ASN A 2 -0.98 7.63 -16.70
N THR A 3 -0.51 6.38 -16.81
CA THR A 3 0.62 5.90 -16.02
C THR A 3 1.92 6.68 -16.27
N SER A 4 2.09 7.26 -17.46
CA SER A 4 3.23 8.12 -17.77
C SER A 4 3.27 9.41 -16.98
N ASP A 5 2.12 9.85 -16.45
CA ASP A 5 1.94 11.15 -15.82
C ASP A 5 1.86 11.04 -14.30
N LEU A 6 1.95 9.81 -13.76
CA LEU A 6 1.90 9.55 -12.32
C LEU A 6 3.09 10.17 -11.60
N GLU A 7 2.82 10.92 -10.53
CA GLU A 7 3.83 11.59 -9.71
C GLU A 7 3.49 11.53 -8.22
N GLY A 8 4.53 11.70 -7.40
CA GLY A 8 4.41 11.82 -5.95
C GLY A 8 3.54 10.73 -5.31
N PRO A 9 2.60 11.09 -4.42
CA PRO A 9 1.77 10.12 -3.70
C PRO A 9 0.90 9.24 -4.60
N ALA A 10 0.49 9.72 -5.78
CA ALA A 10 -0.28 8.91 -6.72
C ALA A 10 0.57 7.78 -7.30
N LEU A 11 1.81 8.09 -7.70
CA LEU A 11 2.77 7.10 -8.16
C LEU A 11 3.08 6.09 -7.04
N ASP A 12 3.31 6.57 -5.81
CA ASP A 12 3.61 5.71 -4.66
C ASP A 12 2.47 4.72 -4.37
N TYR A 13 1.23 5.20 -4.41
CA TYR A 13 0.05 4.35 -4.23
C TYR A 13 -0.06 3.26 -5.29
N TRP A 14 0.05 3.62 -6.57
CA TRP A 14 -0.10 2.64 -7.65
C TRP A 14 1.06 1.64 -7.69
N VAL A 15 2.27 2.05 -7.29
CA VAL A 15 3.38 1.11 -7.07
C VAL A 15 3.03 0.13 -5.94
N ALA A 16 2.50 0.62 -4.81
CA ALA A 16 2.09 -0.26 -3.72
C ALA A 16 0.98 -1.24 -4.15
N ARG A 17 -0.02 -0.78 -4.91
CA ARG A 17 -1.07 -1.64 -5.48
C ARG A 17 -0.52 -2.71 -6.42
N GLY A 18 0.50 -2.37 -7.21
CA GLY A 18 1.15 -3.32 -8.13
C GLY A 18 1.92 -4.43 -7.40
N LEU A 19 2.37 -4.17 -6.16
CA LEU A 19 3.14 -5.09 -5.33
C LEU A 19 2.28 -5.97 -4.42
N HIS A 20 1.05 -6.30 -4.82
CA HIS A 20 0.07 -7.02 -3.99
C HIS A 20 0.49 -8.44 -3.56
N GLU A 21 1.48 -9.05 -4.20
CA GLU A 21 2.07 -10.32 -3.72
C GLU A 21 2.93 -10.15 -2.46
N PHE A 22 3.46 -8.94 -2.26
CA PHE A 22 4.29 -8.54 -1.11
C PHE A 22 3.47 -7.78 -0.07
N ILE A 23 2.67 -6.83 -0.53
CA ILE A 23 1.94 -5.88 0.30
C ILE A 23 0.57 -6.45 0.62
N ARG A 24 0.26 -6.54 1.91
CA ARG A 24 -1.03 -7.02 2.42
C ARG A 24 -1.95 -5.89 2.84
N GLU A 25 -1.37 -4.78 3.31
CA GLU A 25 -2.13 -3.62 3.75
C GLU A 25 -1.46 -2.33 3.28
N ILE A 26 -2.29 -1.37 2.87
CA ILE A 26 -1.91 0.02 2.59
C ILE A 26 -2.62 0.89 3.61
N HIS A 27 -1.86 1.75 4.28
CA HIS A 27 -2.34 2.74 5.23
C HIS A 27 -1.92 4.12 4.77
N PHE A 28 -2.74 5.11 5.08
CA PHE A 28 -2.42 6.51 4.86
C PHE A 28 -2.31 7.21 6.21
N THR A 29 -1.16 7.85 6.46
CA THR A 29 -0.92 8.69 7.63
C THR A 29 -0.82 10.15 7.21
N ASP A 30 -0.72 11.06 8.17
CA ASP A 30 -0.54 12.49 7.93
C ASP A 30 -1.58 13.06 6.95
N SER A 31 -2.87 12.93 7.30
CA SER A 31 -4.00 13.45 6.50
C SER A 31 -4.13 12.88 5.07
N GLY A 32 -3.51 11.73 4.77
CA GLY A 32 -3.60 11.12 3.44
C GLY A 32 -2.36 11.32 2.56
N GLU A 33 -1.31 11.96 3.08
CA GLU A 33 -0.12 12.32 2.30
C GLU A 33 0.98 11.28 2.40
N THR A 34 1.12 10.64 3.56
CA THR A 34 2.17 9.64 3.79
C THR A 34 1.60 8.25 3.62
N LEU A 35 2.13 7.49 2.65
CA LEU A 35 1.78 6.09 2.45
C LEU A 35 2.66 5.18 3.33
N SER A 36 2.02 4.30 4.08
CA SER A 36 2.66 3.23 4.86
C SER A 36 2.08 1.88 4.47
N ILE A 37 2.88 0.83 4.51
CA ILE A 37 2.46 -0.50 4.08
C ILE A 37 2.81 -1.53 5.14
N ARG A 38 2.07 -2.64 5.11
CA ARG A 38 2.44 -3.89 5.80
C ARG A 38 2.52 -5.02 4.81
N GLY A 39 3.59 -5.80 4.89
CA GLY A 39 3.85 -6.87 3.94
C GLY A 39 5.04 -7.75 4.34
N ASN A 40 5.37 -8.69 3.46
CA ASN A 40 6.55 -9.53 3.61
C ASN A 40 7.22 -9.74 2.24
N ASP A 41 8.39 -9.13 2.04
CA ASP A 41 9.14 -9.24 0.80
C ASP A 41 10.18 -10.35 0.93
N ARG A 42 9.98 -11.48 0.26
CA ARG A 42 10.94 -12.60 0.23
C ARG A 42 11.41 -13.03 1.63
N GLY A 43 10.50 -13.07 2.61
CA GLY A 43 10.78 -13.43 4.00
C GLY A 43 11.09 -12.24 4.92
N LYS A 44 11.33 -11.04 4.38
CA LYS A 44 11.60 -9.83 5.17
C LYS A 44 10.31 -9.07 5.44
N PRO A 45 9.90 -8.88 6.71
CA PRO A 45 8.73 -8.07 7.00
C PRO A 45 8.98 -6.60 6.64
N TRP A 46 7.95 -5.95 6.14
CA TRP A 46 7.89 -4.50 6.00
C TRP A 46 6.71 -3.99 6.81
N ASP A 47 6.95 -3.04 7.71
CA ASP A 47 5.92 -2.30 8.44
C ASP A 47 6.37 -0.86 8.59
N GLY A 48 5.81 0.03 7.79
CA GLY A 48 6.16 1.45 7.82
C GLY A 48 6.03 2.16 6.48
N ARG A 49 6.62 3.36 6.43
CA ARG A 49 6.56 4.29 5.30
C ARG A 49 7.05 3.63 4.01
N PHE A 50 6.35 3.88 2.91
CA PHE A 50 6.71 3.40 1.59
C PHE A 50 6.46 4.50 0.56
N LEU A 51 7.54 5.22 0.22
CA LEU A 51 7.53 6.38 -0.68
C LEU A 51 8.55 6.17 -1.82
N PRO A 52 8.32 5.21 -2.72
CA PRO A 52 9.28 4.86 -3.76
C PRO A 52 9.61 6.01 -4.72
N SER A 53 8.72 6.97 -4.95
CA SER A 53 8.96 8.15 -5.78
C SER A 53 10.09 9.04 -5.24
N THR A 54 10.29 9.05 -3.92
CA THR A 54 11.29 9.89 -3.24
C THR A 54 12.42 9.10 -2.58
N SER A 55 12.22 7.81 -2.26
CA SER A 55 13.19 6.94 -1.60
C SER A 55 13.64 5.77 -2.47
N TRP A 56 14.96 5.60 -2.62
CA TRP A 56 15.52 4.43 -3.28
C TRP A 56 15.39 3.13 -2.48
N GLU A 57 15.32 3.20 -1.15
CA GLU A 57 15.09 2.03 -0.30
C GLU A 57 13.72 1.41 -0.57
N ALA A 58 12.69 2.24 -0.79
CA ALA A 58 11.38 1.76 -1.19
C ALA A 58 11.34 1.36 -2.67
N ALA A 59 11.98 2.14 -3.56
CA ALA A 59 12.00 1.84 -4.99
C ALA A 59 12.83 0.59 -5.35
N SER A 60 13.81 0.20 -4.53
CA SER A 60 14.62 -0.98 -4.79
C SER A 60 13.80 -2.26 -4.77
N VAL A 61 12.68 -2.29 -4.04
CA VAL A 61 11.70 -3.39 -4.06
C VAL A 61 11.22 -3.67 -5.49
N VAL A 62 10.96 -2.62 -6.28
CA VAL A 62 10.59 -2.75 -7.69
C VAL A 62 11.80 -3.13 -8.54
N LEU A 63 12.95 -2.50 -8.30
CA LEU A 63 14.20 -2.79 -9.03
C LEU A 63 14.62 -4.26 -8.92
N GLU A 64 14.55 -4.85 -7.73
CA GLU A 64 14.92 -6.24 -7.46
C GLU A 64 13.99 -7.28 -8.12
N ARG A 65 12.88 -6.84 -8.70
CA ARG A 65 11.94 -7.66 -9.48
C ARG A 65 12.17 -7.54 -11.00
N ALA A 66 12.98 -6.57 -11.43
CA ALA A 66 13.38 -6.45 -12.83
C ALA A 66 14.32 -7.60 -13.21
N CYS A 67 13.97 -8.35 -14.25
CA CYS A 67 14.85 -9.37 -14.83
C CYS A 67 15.87 -8.75 -15.81
N LYS A 68 15.46 -7.68 -16.49
CA LYS A 68 16.30 -6.89 -17.39
C LYS A 68 15.92 -5.42 -17.25
N LEU A 69 16.92 -4.54 -17.23
CA LEU A 69 16.72 -3.10 -17.20
C LEU A 69 17.73 -2.43 -18.14
N GLU A 70 17.22 -1.58 -19.03
CA GLU A 70 18.00 -0.70 -19.89
C GLU A 70 17.57 0.75 -19.64
N MET A 71 18.55 1.62 -19.47
CA MET A 71 18.35 3.05 -19.25
C MET A 71 18.92 3.83 -20.42
N GLN A 72 18.14 4.77 -20.93
CA GLN A 72 18.59 5.80 -21.85
C GLN A 72 18.39 7.17 -21.19
N ASP A 73 19.47 7.92 -21.02
CA ASP A 73 19.43 9.30 -20.58
C ASP A 73 19.66 10.21 -21.79
N HIS A 74 18.65 10.98 -22.16
CA HIS A 74 18.73 11.91 -23.29
C HIS A 74 19.38 13.25 -22.91
N GLY A 75 19.82 13.43 -21.66
CA GLY A 75 20.53 14.61 -21.17
C GLY A 75 19.67 15.88 -21.07
N ARG A 76 18.34 15.76 -21.24
CA ARG A 76 17.36 16.88 -21.21
C ARG A 76 16.43 16.85 -20.00
N GLY A 77 16.82 16.13 -18.94
CA GLY A 77 15.96 15.92 -17.78
C GLY A 77 14.85 14.88 -18.01
N GLU A 78 15.01 14.01 -19.02
CA GLU A 78 14.14 12.87 -19.26
C GLU A 78 14.99 11.61 -19.38
N VAL A 79 14.63 10.59 -18.61
CA VAL A 79 15.17 9.24 -18.63
C VAL A 79 14.09 8.30 -19.15
N VAL A 80 14.45 7.47 -20.12
CA VAL A 80 13.65 6.34 -20.58
C VAL A 80 14.21 5.06 -19.97
N CYS A 81 13.33 4.27 -19.37
CA CYS A 81 13.65 2.98 -18.76
C CYS A 81 12.85 1.91 -19.48
N ALA A 82 13.53 0.98 -20.16
CA ALA A 82 12.94 -0.24 -20.68
C ALA A 82 13.24 -1.38 -19.70
N VAL A 83 12.18 -2.00 -19.17
CA VAL A 83 12.30 -3.01 -18.11
C VAL A 83 11.43 -4.22 -18.42
N THR A 84 11.97 -5.39 -18.14
CA THR A 84 11.23 -6.65 -18.18
C THR A 84 11.04 -7.16 -16.76
N PHE A 85 9.78 -7.37 -16.37
CA PHE A 85 9.42 -8.01 -15.10
C PHE A 85 9.02 -9.46 -15.38
N GLY A 86 9.60 -10.40 -14.61
CA GLY A 86 9.45 -11.84 -14.88
C GLY A 86 10.31 -12.32 -16.06
N LYS A 87 10.64 -13.61 -16.06
CA LYS A 87 11.61 -14.19 -17.02
C LYS A 87 11.14 -14.15 -18.47
N ASP A 88 9.84 -14.31 -18.69
CA ASP A 88 9.20 -14.37 -20.01
C ASP A 88 8.28 -13.15 -20.24
N GLY A 89 8.50 -12.07 -19.49
CA GLY A 89 7.71 -10.85 -19.60
C GLY A 89 8.04 -10.04 -20.86
N GLU A 90 7.04 -9.31 -21.36
CA GLU A 90 7.27 -8.29 -22.37
C GLU A 90 8.04 -7.10 -21.77
N SER A 91 8.88 -6.47 -22.60
CA SER A 91 9.57 -5.24 -22.21
C SER A 91 8.58 -4.09 -22.14
N VAL A 92 8.56 -3.38 -21.01
CA VAL A 92 7.70 -2.21 -20.79
C VAL A 92 8.56 -0.97 -20.62
N GLU A 93 8.19 0.09 -21.30
CA GLU A 93 8.86 1.38 -21.18
C GLU A 93 8.13 2.31 -20.21
N GLY A 94 8.92 2.97 -19.37
CA GLY A 94 8.51 4.12 -18.56
C GLY A 94 9.46 5.30 -18.77
N ARG A 95 8.94 6.50 -18.54
CA ARG A 95 9.67 7.76 -18.72
C ARG A 95 9.53 8.64 -17.50
N GLY A 96 10.57 9.39 -17.16
CA GLY A 96 10.48 10.34 -16.06
C GLY A 96 11.75 11.16 -15.87
N PRO A 97 11.75 12.09 -14.89
CA PRO A 97 12.87 12.97 -14.62
C PRO A 97 14.11 12.26 -14.05
N SER A 98 14.01 10.98 -13.71
CA SER A 98 15.10 10.14 -13.24
C SER A 98 14.81 8.67 -13.53
N LEU A 99 15.84 7.83 -13.45
CA LEU A 99 15.69 6.37 -13.54
C LEU A 99 14.64 5.85 -12.55
N ARG A 100 14.61 6.38 -11.32
CA ARG A 100 13.66 5.94 -10.29
C ARG A 100 12.22 6.15 -10.76
N ILE A 101 11.88 7.37 -11.21
CA ILE A 101 10.52 7.67 -11.66
C ILE A 101 10.18 6.88 -12.93
N ALA A 102 11.11 6.78 -13.88
CA ALA A 102 10.91 6.01 -15.10
C ALA A 102 10.65 4.52 -14.82
N LEU A 103 11.42 3.90 -13.91
CA LEU A 103 11.23 2.52 -13.46
C LEU A 103 9.87 2.31 -12.79
N LEU A 104 9.47 3.20 -11.88
CA LEU A 104 8.21 3.08 -11.15
C LEU A 104 7.00 3.21 -12.10
N ARG A 105 7.06 4.16 -13.05
CA ARG A 105 6.01 4.29 -14.07
C ARG A 105 5.95 3.08 -14.99
N ALA A 106 7.10 2.53 -15.40
CA ALA A 106 7.16 1.28 -16.17
C ALA A 106 6.55 0.10 -15.39
N PHE A 107 6.81 0.03 -14.07
CA PHE A 107 6.22 -0.99 -13.21
C PHE A 107 4.70 -0.87 -13.08
N VAL A 108 4.19 0.35 -12.85
CA VAL A 108 2.73 0.58 -12.81
C VAL A 108 2.11 0.23 -14.16
N ARG A 109 2.74 0.61 -15.26
CA ARG A 109 2.29 0.26 -16.60
C ARG A 109 2.29 -1.24 -16.86
N HIS A 110 3.30 -1.96 -16.38
CA HIS A 110 3.33 -3.42 -16.45
C HIS A 110 2.18 -4.06 -15.65
N ALA A 111 1.87 -3.52 -14.46
CA ALA A 111 0.84 -4.07 -13.58
C ALA A 111 -0.60 -3.74 -14.01
N PHE A 112 -0.83 -2.57 -14.62
CA PHE A 112 -2.18 -2.04 -14.85
C PHE A 112 -2.46 -1.59 -16.30
N GLY A 113 -1.46 -1.60 -17.18
CA GLY A 113 -1.58 -1.06 -18.54
C GLY A 113 -1.36 0.46 -18.59
N ASP A 114 -1.80 1.11 -19.68
CA ASP A 114 -1.47 2.52 -19.93
C ASP A 114 -2.20 3.51 -18.99
N THR A 115 -3.30 3.10 -18.36
CA THR A 115 -4.13 3.97 -17.52
C THR A 115 -4.53 3.30 -16.22
N VAL A 116 -4.60 4.10 -15.16
CA VAL A 116 -5.15 3.74 -13.84
C VAL A 116 -6.30 4.67 -13.48
N GLU A 117 -7.06 4.36 -12.42
CA GLU A 117 -8.13 5.22 -11.91
C GLU A 117 -7.56 6.59 -11.47
N ASP A 118 -8.31 7.67 -11.72
CA ASP A 118 -7.88 9.04 -11.37
C ASP A 118 -7.85 9.29 -9.86
N GLU A 119 -8.78 8.67 -9.14
CA GLU A 119 -8.87 8.76 -7.69
C GLU A 119 -8.34 7.47 -7.08
N TYR A 120 -7.40 7.60 -6.15
CA TYR A 120 -6.98 6.47 -5.32
C TYR A 120 -7.46 6.67 -3.89
N LEU A 121 -7.97 5.58 -3.30
CA LEU A 121 -8.59 5.58 -1.98
C LEU A 121 -7.57 5.97 -0.91
N ARG A 122 -7.71 7.15 -0.31
CA ARG A 122 -6.88 7.62 0.82
C ARG A 122 -7.37 7.09 2.17
N ARG A 123 -7.70 5.80 2.21
CA ARG A 123 -8.19 5.09 3.41
C ARG A 123 -7.41 3.80 3.58
N PRO A 124 -7.34 3.25 4.80
CA PRO A 124 -6.76 1.93 5.04
C PRO A 124 -7.39 0.87 4.13
N GLN A 125 -6.54 0.04 3.52
CA GLN A 125 -6.92 -0.98 2.54
C GLN A 125 -6.15 -2.27 2.80
N SER A 126 -6.82 -3.41 2.62
CA SER A 126 -6.19 -4.72 2.50
C SER A 126 -6.11 -5.10 1.03
N LEU A 127 -5.00 -5.73 0.64
CA LEU A 127 -4.79 -6.23 -0.71
C LEU A 127 -5.03 -7.75 -0.75
N LEU A 128 -5.98 -8.17 -1.57
CA LEU A 128 -6.33 -9.56 -1.85
C LEU A 128 -6.04 -9.85 -3.32
N GLY A 129 -4.78 -10.18 -3.61
CA GLY A 129 -4.30 -10.15 -4.99
C GLY A 129 -4.38 -8.72 -5.55
N ALA A 130 -4.73 -8.56 -6.82
CA ALA A 130 -4.86 -7.24 -7.44
C ALA A 130 -6.00 -6.35 -6.87
N ARG A 131 -6.89 -6.92 -6.05
CA ARG A 131 -8.03 -6.20 -5.44
C ARG A 131 -7.63 -5.50 -4.16
N ALA A 132 -8.09 -4.27 -3.99
CA ALA A 132 -8.01 -3.54 -2.73
C ALA A 132 -9.40 -3.45 -2.11
N GLU A 133 -9.50 -3.85 -0.84
CA GLU A 133 -10.73 -3.72 -0.05
C GLU A 133 -10.47 -2.74 1.10
N PRO A 134 -11.39 -1.81 1.38
CA PRO A 134 -11.23 -0.93 2.53
C PRO A 134 -11.18 -1.77 3.80
N ILE A 135 -10.17 -1.53 4.63
CA ILE A 135 -10.20 -2.02 6.01
C ILE A 135 -11.23 -1.13 6.68
N GLY A 136 -12.43 -1.67 6.86
CA GLY A 136 -13.42 -1.00 7.69
C GLY A 136 -12.77 -0.69 9.03
N GLU A 137 -13.04 0.51 9.56
CA GLU A 137 -13.02 0.65 11.01
C GLU A 137 -13.97 -0.45 11.48
N SER A 138 -13.42 -1.53 12.04
CA SER A 138 -14.22 -2.36 12.92
C SER A 138 -14.66 -1.39 13.98
N SER A 139 -15.88 -0.89 13.83
CA SER A 139 -16.55 -0.13 14.84
C SER A 139 -16.71 -1.10 15.99
N ALA A 140 -15.66 -1.22 16.80
CA ALA A 140 -15.72 -1.73 18.15
C ALA A 140 -16.42 -0.67 19.01
N ILE A 141 -17.57 -0.18 18.55
CA ILE A 141 -18.71 -0.04 19.41
C ILE A 141 -19.25 -1.46 19.46
N ALA A 142 -18.60 -2.31 20.27
CA ALA A 142 -19.34 -3.37 20.91
C ALA A 142 -20.57 -2.66 21.49
N SER A 143 -21.74 -3.01 20.97
CA SER A 143 -23.00 -2.69 21.61
C SER A 143 -22.89 -3.19 23.05
N VAL A 144 -22.49 -2.30 23.96
CA VAL A 144 -22.69 -2.47 25.39
C VAL A 144 -24.18 -2.20 25.61
N GLU A 145 -25.02 -3.10 25.10
CA GLU A 145 -26.31 -3.35 25.72
C GLU A 145 -26.07 -4.35 26.86
N ASP A 146 -25.48 -3.85 27.93
CA ASP A 146 -25.83 -4.30 29.27
C ASP A 146 -25.72 -3.11 30.20
N VAL A 147 -26.73 -2.24 30.14
CA VAL A 147 -27.00 -1.29 31.22
C VAL A 147 -27.76 -2.09 32.27
N PRO A 148 -27.17 -2.39 33.45
CA PRO A 148 -27.93 -3.02 34.50
C PRO A 148 -28.98 -2.02 34.98
N SER A 149 -30.25 -2.44 34.91
CA SER A 149 -31.38 -1.65 35.39
C SER A 149 -31.19 -1.33 36.90
N PRO A 150 -31.23 -0.05 37.33
CA PRO A 150 -31.16 0.27 38.74
C PRO A 150 -32.53 0.03 39.35
N GLY A 151 -32.76 -1.19 39.84
CA GLY A 151 -34.08 -1.57 40.32
C GLY A 151 -34.14 -2.91 41.03
N ARG A 152 -33.18 -3.23 41.91
CA ARG A 152 -33.40 -4.26 42.93
C ARG A 152 -32.86 -3.85 44.30
N HIS A 153 -33.73 -4.04 45.27
CA HIS A 153 -33.63 -3.68 46.67
C HIS A 153 -32.34 -4.17 47.35
N ILE A 154 -31.73 -3.27 48.11
CA ILE A 154 -30.81 -3.58 49.20
C ILE A 154 -31.60 -4.37 50.25
N GLY A 155 -31.20 -5.60 50.53
CA GLY A 155 -31.73 -6.38 51.66
C GLY A 155 -31.66 -7.89 51.45
N ASP A 156 -30.53 -8.50 51.79
CA ASP A 156 -30.48 -9.65 52.71
C ASP A 156 -29.05 -10.17 52.82
N ILE A 157 -28.31 -9.68 53.82
CA ILE A 157 -27.08 -10.29 54.30
C ILE A 157 -27.47 -11.28 55.42
N SER A 158 -27.53 -12.56 55.09
CA SER A 158 -27.58 -13.62 56.10
C SER A 158 -26.15 -13.89 56.61
N PRO A 159 -25.89 -13.86 57.92
CA PRO A 159 -24.58 -14.21 58.47
C PRO A 159 -24.40 -15.73 58.53
N VAL A 160 -23.21 -16.21 58.17
CA VAL A 160 -22.80 -17.61 58.35
C VAL A 160 -22.36 -17.82 59.81
N PRO A 161 -22.88 -18.81 60.55
CA PRO A 161 -22.41 -19.11 61.90
C PRO A 161 -21.13 -19.94 61.84
N ARG A 162 -20.14 -19.58 62.68
CA ARG A 162 -18.96 -20.41 62.94
C ARG A 162 -19.34 -21.53 63.91
N VAL A 163 -18.97 -22.76 63.57
CA VAL A 163 -18.59 -23.80 64.54
C VAL A 163 -17.38 -24.53 63.96
#